data_AF-A0A1V3L3J4-F1
#
_entry.id   AF-A0A1V3L3J4-F1
#
_cell.length_a   1.000
_cell.length_b   1.000
_cell.length_c   1.000
_cell.angle_alpha   90.00
_cell.angle_beta   90.00
_cell.angle_gamma   90.00
#
_symmetry.space_group_name_H-M   'P 1'
#
loop_
_entity.id
_entity.type
_entity.pdbx_description
1 polymer ?
#
loop_
_entity_poly.entity_id
_entity_poly.type
_entity_poly.pdbx_seq_one_letter_code
_entity_poly.pdbx_strand_id
1 'polypeptide(L)'
;MLSDKEIELLKKGAFGVTKDGKKVKFIGRSHNNGFVYAIYNSDGILETKFYDLLLYYFDDYREDLLNIVGLWKDKPEPFNLERALAGEPVLLRNGDKAFVKFQLGAPVIGYHSLVGYRINEKGREERCSWFDDGNRDDNLKIIGMWKEPEPVKPSADDLPKPIRNIYIFNSLNEVWMIGHSEQLGVVFPVRVKRYGHEWDRWKRISADNGCFYATEEDCQAVCNWLMNR
;
A
#
# COMPACT_ATOMS: atom_id res chain seq x y z
N MET A 1 -2.66 3.63 -4.52
CA MET A 1 -3.15 2.76 -5.61
C MET A 1 -3.44 1.40 -4.99
N LEU A 2 -4.60 0.78 -5.26
CA LEU A 2 -4.95 -0.53 -4.70
C LEU A 2 -4.04 -1.62 -5.30
N SER A 3 -3.60 -2.56 -4.46
CA SER A 3 -2.90 -3.76 -4.91
C SER A 3 -3.85 -4.77 -5.58
N ASP A 4 -3.31 -5.64 -6.42
CA ASP A 4 -4.07 -6.72 -7.06
C ASP A 4 -4.78 -7.62 -6.03
N LYS A 5 -4.15 -7.83 -4.87
CA LYS A 5 -4.72 -8.58 -3.75
C LYS A 5 -5.97 -7.89 -3.19
N GLU A 6 -5.93 -6.58 -2.99
CA GLU A 6 -7.08 -5.81 -2.52
C GLU A 6 -8.22 -5.78 -3.54
N ILE A 7 -7.88 -5.65 -4.83
CA ILE A 7 -8.86 -5.72 -5.93
C ILE A 7 -9.57 -7.08 -5.92
N GLU A 8 -8.83 -8.18 -5.78
CA GLU A 8 -9.42 -9.52 -5.69
C GLU A 8 -10.28 -9.71 -4.43
N LEU A 9 -9.88 -9.12 -3.29
CA LEU A 9 -10.70 -9.14 -2.07
C LEU A 9 -12.01 -8.37 -2.24
N LEU A 10 -11.98 -7.19 -2.88
CA LEU A 10 -13.18 -6.42 -3.22
C LEU A 10 -14.12 -7.24 -4.11
N LYS A 11 -13.58 -7.88 -5.17
CA LYS A 11 -14.37 -8.75 -6.06
C LYS A 11 -14.98 -9.95 -5.34
N LYS A 12 -14.30 -10.49 -4.31
CA LYS A 12 -14.81 -11.58 -3.44
C LYS A 12 -15.82 -11.10 -2.39
N GLY A 13 -16.22 -9.82 -2.42
CA GLY A 13 -17.28 -9.28 -1.58
C GLY A 13 -16.79 -8.56 -0.33
N ALA A 14 -15.48 -8.29 -0.21
CA ALA A 14 -14.99 -7.36 0.81
C ALA A 14 -15.59 -5.96 0.57
N PHE A 15 -15.79 -5.23 1.65
CA PHE A 15 -16.14 -3.82 1.56
C PHE A 15 -14.88 -2.99 1.30
N GLY A 16 -15.02 -1.92 0.53
CA GLY A 16 -13.99 -0.91 0.30
C GLY A 16 -14.35 0.43 0.95
N VAL A 17 -13.41 1.36 0.90
CA VAL A 17 -13.59 2.75 1.32
C VAL A 17 -13.24 3.69 0.17
N THR A 18 -14.08 4.69 -0.07
CA THR A 18 -13.85 5.75 -1.06
C THR A 18 -12.94 6.86 -0.49
N LYS A 19 -12.42 7.73 -1.35
CA LYS A 19 -11.58 8.88 -0.95
C LYS A 19 -12.31 9.87 -0.03
N ASP A 20 -13.64 9.95 -0.09
CA ASP A 20 -14.47 10.71 0.85
C ASP A 20 -14.95 9.89 2.07
N GLY A 21 -14.48 8.66 2.24
CA GLY A 21 -14.72 7.84 3.43
C GLY A 21 -16.05 7.07 3.42
N LYS A 22 -16.73 6.97 2.27
CA LYS A 22 -17.95 6.16 2.14
C LYS A 22 -17.63 4.68 2.00
N LYS A 23 -18.55 3.86 2.50
CA LYS A 23 -18.46 2.40 2.42
C LYS A 23 -18.93 1.94 1.06
N VAL A 24 -18.13 1.13 0.38
CA VAL A 24 -18.50 0.53 -0.91
C VAL A 24 -18.50 -0.99 -0.86
N LYS A 25 -19.32 -1.63 -1.67
CA LYS A 25 -19.26 -3.07 -1.91
C LYS A 25 -19.37 -3.38 -3.38
N PHE A 26 -18.52 -4.26 -3.88
CA PHE A 26 -18.68 -4.79 -5.23
C PHE A 26 -19.97 -5.61 -5.33
N ILE A 27 -20.78 -5.34 -6.36
CA ILE A 27 -22.07 -6.03 -6.55
C ILE A 27 -22.18 -6.75 -7.90
N GLY A 28 -21.22 -6.58 -8.80
CA GLY A 28 -21.18 -7.30 -10.08
C GLY A 28 -20.67 -6.45 -11.24
N ARG A 29 -20.91 -6.93 -12.46
CA ARG A 29 -20.58 -6.20 -13.68
C ARG A 29 -21.81 -5.65 -14.37
N SER A 30 -21.66 -4.50 -15.03
CA SER A 30 -22.67 -3.93 -15.91
C SER A 30 -22.71 -4.68 -17.25
N HIS A 31 -23.70 -4.38 -18.09
CA HIS A 31 -23.80 -4.95 -19.45
C HIS A 31 -22.58 -4.61 -20.33
N ASN A 32 -21.85 -3.53 -20.01
CA ASN A 32 -20.65 -3.10 -20.73
C ASN A 32 -19.37 -3.66 -20.10
N ASN A 33 -19.49 -4.68 -19.24
CA ASN A 33 -18.39 -5.31 -18.52
C ASN A 33 -17.66 -4.40 -17.50
N GLY A 34 -18.20 -3.21 -17.23
CA GLY A 34 -17.70 -2.30 -16.18
C GLY A 34 -18.04 -2.79 -14.78
N PHE A 35 -17.22 -2.45 -13.78
CA PHE A 35 -17.45 -2.90 -12.41
C PHE A 35 -18.50 -2.01 -11.72
N VAL A 36 -19.43 -2.63 -10.99
CA VAL A 36 -20.52 -1.95 -10.29
C VAL A 36 -20.34 -2.07 -8.79
N TYR A 37 -20.45 -0.94 -8.10
CA TYR A 37 -20.33 -0.85 -6.66
C TYR A 37 -21.58 -0.23 -6.03
N ALA A 38 -21.98 -0.76 -4.88
CA ALA A 38 -22.99 -0.18 -4.00
C ALA A 38 -22.31 0.71 -2.96
N ILE A 39 -22.80 1.93 -2.78
CA ILE A 39 -22.37 2.86 -1.72
C ILE A 39 -23.36 2.79 -0.57
N TYR A 40 -22.83 2.73 0.66
CA TYR A 40 -23.61 2.74 1.88
C TYR A 40 -23.30 4.00 2.68
N ASN A 41 -24.33 4.54 3.32
CA ASN A 41 -24.20 5.65 4.25
C ASN A 41 -23.61 5.20 5.61
N SER A 42 -23.49 6.13 6.56
CA SER A 42 -22.96 5.89 7.91
C SER A 42 -23.74 4.81 8.67
N ASP A 43 -25.03 4.67 8.41
CA ASP A 43 -25.94 3.72 9.07
C ASP A 43 -25.94 2.34 8.39
N GLY A 44 -25.13 2.16 7.34
CA GLY A 44 -25.06 0.91 6.58
C GLY A 44 -26.23 0.69 5.62
N ILE A 45 -27.03 1.73 5.36
CA ILE A 45 -28.13 1.71 4.39
C ILE A 45 -27.56 2.01 3.00
N LEU A 46 -28.06 1.28 1.99
CA LEU A 46 -27.70 1.52 0.59
C LEU A 46 -28.10 2.95 0.20
N GLU A 47 -27.12 3.79 -0.09
CA GLU A 47 -27.32 5.17 -0.51
C GLU A 47 -27.58 5.22 -2.03
N THR A 48 -26.73 4.52 -2.81
CA THR A 48 -26.79 4.56 -4.27
C THR A 48 -25.90 3.48 -4.91
N LYS A 49 -26.00 3.32 -6.24
CA LYS A 49 -25.18 2.41 -7.06
C LYS A 49 -24.40 3.25 -8.09
N PHE A 50 -23.12 2.94 -8.29
CA PHE A 50 -22.26 3.62 -9.25
C PHE A 50 -21.49 2.65 -10.14
N TYR A 51 -21.10 3.15 -11.31
CA TYR A 51 -20.38 2.43 -12.36
C TYR A 51 -18.92 2.92 -12.44
N ASP A 52 -17.98 2.00 -12.66
CA ASP A 52 -16.58 2.27 -13.06
C ASP A 52 -15.68 3.05 -12.08
N LEU A 53 -15.69 2.67 -10.80
CA LEU A 53 -14.72 3.18 -9.80
C LEU A 53 -13.30 2.58 -9.90
N LEU A 54 -13.02 1.76 -10.91
CA LEU A 54 -11.70 1.15 -11.15
C LEU A 54 -10.95 1.76 -12.35
N LEU A 55 -11.58 2.63 -13.16
CA LEU A 55 -11.05 2.99 -14.49
C LEU A 55 -10.54 4.42 -14.67
N TYR A 56 -10.67 5.34 -13.71
CA TYR A 56 -10.04 6.67 -13.83
C TYR A 56 -8.67 6.70 -13.14
N TYR A 57 -7.76 5.83 -13.60
CA TYR A 57 -6.32 5.96 -13.37
C TYR A 57 -5.61 6.80 -14.46
N PHE A 58 -6.34 7.31 -15.46
CA PHE A 58 -5.75 7.91 -16.66
C PHE A 58 -6.28 9.30 -17.06
N ASP A 59 -7.09 9.96 -16.23
CA ASP A 59 -7.50 11.33 -16.53
C ASP A 59 -7.28 12.21 -15.29
N ASP A 60 -6.15 12.91 -15.27
CA ASP A 60 -5.67 13.84 -14.22
C ASP A 60 -6.63 15.01 -13.95
N TYR A 61 -7.75 15.08 -14.68
CA TYR A 61 -8.69 16.21 -14.66
C TYR A 61 -9.87 16.06 -13.71
N ARG A 62 -10.12 14.89 -13.11
CA ARG A 62 -11.20 14.72 -12.13
C ARG A 62 -10.79 13.79 -10.99
N GLU A 63 -10.35 14.38 -9.87
CA GLU A 63 -10.29 13.69 -8.57
C GLU A 63 -11.71 13.32 -8.12
N ASP A 64 -12.26 12.20 -8.60
CA ASP A 64 -13.57 11.74 -8.15
C ASP A 64 -13.48 11.26 -6.70
N LEU A 65 -14.22 11.94 -5.82
CA LEU A 65 -14.31 11.66 -4.40
C LEU A 65 -14.78 10.23 -4.11
N LEU A 66 -15.42 9.60 -5.09
CA LEU A 66 -15.94 8.24 -5.01
C LEU A 66 -14.89 7.15 -5.32
N ASN A 67 -13.66 7.52 -5.71
CA ASN A 67 -12.59 6.56 -5.99
C ASN A 67 -12.32 5.65 -4.79
N ILE A 68 -12.22 4.34 -5.00
CA ILE A 68 -11.93 3.35 -3.95
C ILE A 68 -10.43 3.37 -3.67
N VAL A 69 -10.07 3.71 -2.43
CA VAL A 69 -8.67 3.89 -2.00
C VAL A 69 -8.16 2.80 -1.07
N GLY A 70 -9.04 1.93 -0.55
CA GLY A 70 -8.67 0.84 0.36
C GLY A 70 -9.83 -0.12 0.66
N LEU A 71 -9.60 -1.10 1.53
CA LEU A 71 -10.65 -1.95 2.10
C LEU A 71 -11.32 -1.24 3.29
N TRP A 72 -12.61 -1.48 3.52
CA TRP A 72 -13.36 -0.90 4.65
C TRP A 72 -12.91 -1.44 6.02
N LYS A 73 -12.20 -2.59 6.05
CA LYS A 73 -11.52 -3.04 7.27
C LYS A 73 -10.46 -2.01 7.72
N ASP A 74 -9.95 -1.25 6.76
CA ASP A 74 -9.03 -0.15 6.94
C ASP A 74 -9.75 1.20 7.04
N LYS A 75 -11.08 1.21 7.33
CA LYS A 75 -11.76 2.47 7.65
C LYS A 75 -10.97 3.11 8.81
N PRO A 76 -10.45 4.33 8.62
CA PRO A 76 -9.83 5.03 9.72
C PRO A 76 -10.88 5.18 10.81
N GLU A 77 -10.45 4.98 12.06
CA GLU A 77 -11.32 5.27 13.20
C GLU A 77 -11.80 6.72 13.07
N PRO A 78 -13.06 7.04 13.39
CA PRO A 78 -13.54 8.42 13.34
C PRO A 78 -12.61 9.35 14.13
N PHE A 79 -12.45 10.58 13.64
CA PHE A 79 -11.62 11.57 14.32
C PHE A 79 -12.05 11.75 15.77
N ASN A 80 -11.08 11.71 16.69
CA ASN A 80 -11.30 11.94 18.11
C ASN A 80 -10.34 13.03 18.58
N LEU A 81 -10.89 14.19 18.90
CA LEU A 81 -10.13 15.38 19.29
C LEU A 81 -9.30 15.16 20.57
N GLU A 82 -9.87 14.50 21.58
CA GLU A 82 -9.20 14.26 22.85
C GLU A 82 -7.95 13.38 22.67
N ARG A 83 -8.09 12.28 21.91
CA ARG A 83 -6.96 11.40 21.56
C ARG A 83 -5.92 12.11 20.72
N ALA A 84 -6.36 12.91 19.74
CA ALA A 84 -5.44 13.68 18.90
C ALA A 84 -4.63 14.70 19.72
N LEU A 85 -5.26 15.39 20.67
CA LEU A 85 -4.59 16.31 21.61
C LEU A 85 -3.69 15.58 22.62
N ALA A 86 -4.00 14.33 22.96
CA ALA A 86 -3.13 13.45 23.74
C ALA A 86 -1.89 12.98 22.95
N GLY A 87 -1.78 13.33 21.66
CA GLY A 87 -0.63 13.04 20.81
C GLY A 87 -0.80 11.84 19.90
N GLU A 88 -1.98 11.22 19.85
CA GLU A 88 -2.26 10.17 18.87
C GLU A 88 -2.33 10.75 17.45
N PRO A 89 -1.76 10.06 16.44
CA PRO A 89 -1.75 10.55 15.07
C PRO A 89 -3.14 10.49 14.42
N VAL A 90 -3.36 11.37 13.46
CA VAL A 90 -4.57 11.46 12.64
C VAL A 90 -4.26 11.19 11.17
N LEU A 91 -5.26 10.68 10.44
CA LEU A 91 -5.20 10.43 9.01
C LEU A 91 -5.79 11.61 8.25
N LEU A 92 -5.01 12.15 7.31
CA LEU A 92 -5.46 13.19 6.40
C LEU A 92 -6.08 12.60 5.13
N ARG A 93 -6.93 13.38 4.44
CA ARG A 93 -7.63 12.96 3.22
C ARG A 93 -6.69 12.58 2.07
N ASN A 94 -5.50 13.18 2.02
CA ASN A 94 -4.45 12.82 1.07
C ASN A 94 -3.67 11.55 1.45
N GLY A 95 -3.99 10.92 2.58
CA GLY A 95 -3.31 9.72 3.06
C GLY A 95 -2.14 9.98 4.01
N ASP A 96 -1.81 11.24 4.30
CA ASP A 96 -0.69 11.55 5.18
C ASP A 96 -1.01 11.31 6.67
N LYS A 97 0.05 10.98 7.41
CA LYS A 97 0.06 11.00 8.87
C LYS A 97 0.26 12.42 9.38
N ALA A 98 -0.59 12.85 10.30
CA ALA A 98 -0.47 14.15 10.96
C ALA A 98 -0.68 14.06 12.47
N PHE A 99 -0.32 15.13 13.17
CA PHE A 99 -0.42 15.24 14.61
C PHE A 99 -1.00 16.59 14.99
N VAL A 100 -2.01 16.58 15.87
CA VAL A 100 -2.52 17.78 16.52
C VAL A 100 -1.65 18.07 17.74
N LYS A 101 -1.17 19.30 17.91
CA LYS A 101 -0.30 19.68 19.05
C LYS A 101 -1.04 20.45 20.12
N PHE A 102 -1.89 21.40 19.74
CA PHE A 102 -2.68 22.19 20.68
C PHE A 102 -3.88 22.83 19.99
N GLN A 103 -4.86 23.18 20.81
CA GLN A 103 -6.02 23.96 20.43
C GLN A 103 -5.88 25.39 20.96
N LEU A 104 -6.17 26.38 20.12
CA LEU A 104 -6.22 27.78 20.52
C LEU A 104 -7.48 28.01 21.37
N GLY A 105 -7.34 28.65 22.53
CA GLY A 105 -8.47 28.87 23.46
C GLY A 105 -9.46 29.95 23.04
N ALA A 106 -9.10 30.81 22.08
CA ALA A 106 -9.96 31.86 21.54
C ALA A 106 -9.63 32.11 20.06
N PRO A 107 -9.95 31.17 19.16
CA PRO A 107 -9.82 31.42 17.73
C PRO A 107 -10.79 32.53 17.33
N VAL A 108 -10.37 33.42 16.43
CA VAL A 108 -11.31 34.29 15.73
C VAL A 108 -12.33 33.37 15.04
N ILE A 109 -13.63 33.63 15.22
CA ILE A 109 -14.70 32.79 14.64
C ILE A 109 -14.44 32.62 13.14
N GLY A 110 -14.44 31.37 12.66
CA GLY A 110 -14.17 31.04 11.26
C GLY A 110 -12.69 30.77 10.93
N TYR A 111 -11.79 30.82 11.91
CA TYR A 111 -10.39 30.41 11.74
C TYR A 111 -10.10 29.05 12.36
N HIS A 112 -9.09 28.37 11.83
CA HIS A 112 -8.60 27.11 12.35
C HIS A 112 -8.20 27.24 13.83
N SER A 113 -8.76 26.39 14.68
CA SER A 113 -8.54 26.36 16.12
C SER A 113 -7.48 25.32 16.51
N LEU A 114 -7.30 24.27 15.72
CA LEU A 114 -6.31 23.23 15.92
C LEU A 114 -5.02 23.57 15.17
N VAL A 115 -3.88 23.43 15.85
CA VAL A 115 -2.56 23.63 15.25
C VAL A 115 -1.74 22.35 15.41
N GLY A 116 -1.05 21.97 14.34
CA GLY A 116 -0.23 20.78 14.31
C GLY A 116 0.69 20.72 13.10
N TYR A 117 1.07 19.50 12.72
CA TYR A 117 1.95 19.26 11.58
C TYR A 117 1.60 17.92 10.91
N ARG A 118 1.92 17.82 9.61
CA ARG A 118 1.92 16.56 8.86
C ARG A 118 3.34 16.11 8.59
N ILE A 119 3.51 14.81 8.36
CA ILE A 119 4.73 14.24 7.80
C ILE A 119 4.42 13.95 6.33
N ASN A 120 5.11 14.63 5.41
CA ASN A 120 4.91 14.40 3.98
C ASN A 120 5.64 13.13 3.50
N GLU A 121 5.42 12.74 2.25
CA GLU A 121 6.03 11.55 1.61
C GLU A 121 7.56 11.51 1.68
N LYS A 122 8.22 12.66 1.84
CA LYS A 122 9.68 12.77 1.98
C LYS A 122 10.15 12.71 3.44
N GLY A 123 9.26 12.40 4.37
CA GLY A 123 9.53 12.38 5.80
C GLY A 123 9.72 13.77 6.42
N ARG A 124 9.31 14.85 5.74
CA ARG A 124 9.48 16.21 6.25
C ARG A 124 8.24 16.68 6.99
N GLU A 125 8.46 17.42 8.07
CA GLU A 125 7.41 18.05 8.85
C GLU A 125 6.92 19.33 8.17
N GLU A 126 5.61 19.47 8.04
CA GLU A 126 4.97 20.68 7.52
C GLU A 126 3.84 21.14 8.43
N ARG A 127 3.82 22.44 8.75
CA ARG A 127 2.81 23.02 9.64
C ARG A 127 1.42 22.93 9.03
N CYS A 128 0.44 22.55 9.84
CA CYS A 128 -0.96 22.45 9.46
C CYS A 128 -1.87 23.04 10.54
N SER A 129 -3.09 23.35 10.14
CA SER A 129 -4.15 23.83 11.03
C SER A 129 -5.52 23.40 10.51
N TRP A 130 -6.47 23.20 11.43
CA TRP A 130 -7.81 22.67 11.17
C TRP A 130 -8.86 23.33 12.06
N PHE A 131 -10.13 23.19 11.69
CA PHE A 131 -11.23 23.44 12.61
C PHE A 131 -11.25 22.40 13.75
N ASP A 132 -12.06 22.66 14.79
CA ASP A 132 -12.14 21.82 16.00
C ASP A 132 -12.69 20.40 15.71
N ASP A 133 -13.48 20.25 14.65
CA ASP A 133 -13.94 18.99 14.10
C ASP A 133 -12.92 18.32 13.14
N GLY A 134 -11.72 18.90 13.01
CA GLY A 134 -10.66 18.44 12.11
C GLY A 134 -10.89 18.77 10.64
N ASN A 135 -11.93 19.54 10.33
CA ASN A 135 -12.31 19.87 8.97
C ASN A 135 -11.37 20.91 8.35
N ARG A 136 -11.32 20.91 7.01
CA ARG A 136 -10.57 21.84 6.17
C ARG A 136 -11.10 21.74 4.74
N ASP A 137 -11.06 22.85 4.00
CA ASP A 137 -11.58 22.91 2.62
C ASP A 137 -10.58 22.43 1.55
N ASP A 138 -9.74 21.44 1.88
CA ASP A 138 -8.79 20.85 0.93
C ASP A 138 -8.38 19.41 1.32
N ASN A 139 -7.35 18.90 0.65
CA ASN A 139 -6.87 17.53 0.79
C ASN A 139 -6.12 17.24 2.11
N LEU A 140 -5.89 18.22 2.99
CA LEU A 140 -5.35 17.97 4.32
C LEU A 140 -6.44 17.93 5.41
N LYS A 141 -7.71 17.84 5.05
CA LYS A 141 -8.80 17.53 6.00
C LYS A 141 -8.50 16.26 6.80
N ILE A 142 -8.76 16.26 8.11
CA ILE A 142 -8.69 15.05 8.93
C ILE A 142 -9.92 14.19 8.62
N ILE A 143 -9.69 12.93 8.27
CA ILE A 143 -10.75 11.96 7.96
C ILE A 143 -10.84 10.81 8.97
N GLY A 144 -9.93 10.78 9.94
CA GLY A 144 -9.97 9.86 11.07
C GLY A 144 -8.69 9.80 11.89
N MET A 145 -8.60 8.86 12.82
CA MET A 145 -7.38 8.53 13.54
C MET A 145 -6.47 7.66 12.68
N TRP A 146 -5.16 7.89 12.76
CA TRP A 146 -4.16 7.10 12.05
C TRP A 146 -4.01 5.74 12.72
N LYS A 147 -4.10 4.67 11.91
CA LYS A 147 -3.70 3.32 12.31
C LYS A 147 -2.33 3.05 11.72
N GLU A 148 -1.41 2.57 12.55
CA GLU A 148 -0.13 2.14 12.00
C GLU A 148 -0.39 1.01 11.00
N PRO A 149 0.18 1.10 9.79
CA PRO A 149 0.06 0.02 8.83
C PRO A 149 0.58 -1.26 9.49
N GLU A 150 -0.14 -2.36 9.34
CA GLU A 150 0.40 -3.65 9.76
C GLU A 150 1.75 -3.82 9.06
N PRO A 151 2.83 -4.14 9.80
CA PRO A 151 4.11 -4.41 9.16
C PRO A 151 3.90 -5.58 8.22
N VAL A 152 3.88 -5.30 6.92
CA VAL A 152 3.96 -6.32 5.89
C VAL A 152 5.37 -6.87 5.99
N LYS A 153 5.60 -7.79 6.92
CA LYS A 153 6.71 -8.72 6.85
C LYS A 153 6.24 -9.77 5.86
N PRO A 154 6.74 -9.80 4.61
CA PRO A 154 6.50 -10.98 3.80
C PRO A 154 7.13 -12.13 4.60
N SER A 155 6.36 -13.18 4.89
CA SER A 155 6.94 -14.33 5.57
C SER A 155 8.07 -14.85 4.71
N ALA A 156 9.19 -15.24 5.32
CA ALA A 156 10.25 -15.94 4.58
C ALA A 156 9.70 -17.23 3.92
N ASP A 157 8.61 -17.78 4.46
CA ASP A 157 7.94 -18.98 3.96
C ASP A 157 7.26 -18.77 2.60
N ASP A 158 6.84 -17.54 2.29
CA ASP A 158 6.15 -17.19 1.04
C ASP A 158 7.14 -16.83 -0.08
N LEU A 159 8.44 -16.79 0.22
CA LEU A 159 9.46 -16.48 -0.78
C LEU A 159 9.66 -17.66 -1.75
N PRO A 160 9.97 -17.36 -3.01
CA PRO A 160 10.44 -18.37 -3.95
C PRO A 160 11.57 -19.19 -3.33
N LYS A 161 11.46 -20.52 -3.47
CA LYS A 161 12.47 -21.43 -2.93
C LYS A 161 13.64 -21.52 -3.92
N PRO A 162 14.89 -21.48 -3.43
CA PRO A 162 16.03 -21.68 -4.30
C PRO A 162 16.04 -23.11 -4.86
N ILE A 163 16.68 -23.27 -6.02
CA ILE A 163 16.90 -24.57 -6.65
C ILE A 163 17.84 -25.38 -5.76
N ARG A 164 17.31 -26.43 -5.13
CA ARG A 164 18.11 -27.40 -4.35
C ARG A 164 18.23 -28.77 -5.02
N ASN A 165 17.46 -29.01 -6.07
CA ASN A 165 17.51 -30.26 -6.81
C ASN A 165 18.56 -30.13 -7.92
N ILE A 166 19.67 -30.87 -7.79
CA ILE A 166 20.78 -30.84 -8.73
C ILE A 166 20.38 -31.27 -10.15
N TYR A 167 19.35 -32.11 -10.32
CA TYR A 167 18.83 -32.49 -11.64
C TYR A 167 18.11 -31.32 -12.33
N ILE A 168 17.31 -30.55 -11.58
CA ILE A 168 16.68 -29.32 -12.08
C ILE A 168 17.76 -28.29 -12.40
N PHE A 169 18.74 -28.12 -11.51
CA PHE A 169 19.85 -27.20 -11.76
C PHE A 169 20.63 -27.55 -13.04
N ASN A 170 20.93 -28.83 -13.25
CA ASN A 170 21.67 -29.30 -14.42
C ASN A 170 20.87 -29.26 -15.73
N SER A 171 19.53 -29.19 -15.68
CA SER A 171 18.70 -29.06 -16.90
C SER A 171 18.62 -27.62 -17.41
N LEU A 172 18.94 -26.64 -16.57
CA LEU A 172 18.89 -25.22 -16.92
C LEU A 172 20.22 -24.75 -17.54
N ASN A 173 20.11 -23.85 -18.52
CA ASN A 173 21.27 -23.19 -19.15
C ASN A 173 21.62 -21.85 -18.49
N GLU A 174 20.68 -21.29 -17.74
CA GLU A 174 20.86 -20.07 -16.97
C GLU A 174 20.05 -20.14 -15.68
N VAL A 175 20.55 -19.44 -14.67
CA VAL A 175 19.98 -19.33 -13.33
C VAL A 175 20.26 -17.93 -12.80
N TRP A 176 19.61 -17.56 -11.70
CA TRP A 176 19.76 -16.25 -11.08
C TRP A 176 20.25 -16.39 -9.64
N MET A 177 21.18 -15.52 -9.23
CA MET A 177 21.65 -15.44 -7.84
C MET A 177 21.50 -14.02 -7.32
N ILE A 178 21.47 -13.85 -5.99
CA ILE A 178 21.42 -12.53 -5.37
C ILE A 178 22.82 -11.93 -5.43
N GLY A 179 22.95 -10.85 -6.20
CA GLY A 179 24.11 -9.97 -6.19
C GLY A 179 23.95 -8.86 -5.16
N HIS A 180 25.09 -8.28 -4.76
CA HIS A 180 25.14 -7.16 -3.82
C HIS A 180 26.11 -6.10 -4.33
N SER A 181 25.70 -4.83 -4.24
CA SER A 181 26.58 -3.68 -4.47
C SER A 181 26.81 -2.95 -3.15
N GLU A 182 28.01 -3.11 -2.58
CA GLU A 182 28.39 -2.41 -1.34
C GLU A 182 28.31 -0.89 -1.48
N GLN A 183 28.68 -0.36 -2.65
CA GLN A 183 28.68 1.09 -2.91
C GLN A 183 27.27 1.69 -2.89
N LEU A 184 26.27 0.92 -3.32
CA LEU A 184 24.90 1.39 -3.46
C LEU A 184 23.99 0.87 -2.34
N GLY A 185 24.46 -0.08 -1.52
CA GLY A 185 23.66 -0.73 -0.48
C GLY A 185 22.43 -1.46 -1.04
N VAL A 186 22.51 -1.97 -2.27
CA VAL A 186 21.41 -2.66 -2.95
C VAL A 186 21.74 -4.11 -3.25
N VAL A 187 20.71 -4.96 -3.21
CA VAL A 187 20.75 -6.31 -3.75
C VAL A 187 19.95 -6.39 -5.05
N PHE A 188 20.41 -7.22 -5.99
CA PHE A 188 19.82 -7.34 -7.32
C PHE A 188 20.06 -8.72 -7.92
N PRO A 189 19.18 -9.21 -8.80
CA PRO A 189 19.35 -10.50 -9.46
C PRO A 189 20.52 -10.46 -10.45
N VAL A 190 21.41 -11.45 -10.35
CA VAL A 190 22.56 -11.63 -11.24
C VAL A 190 22.36 -12.90 -12.06
N ARG A 191 22.31 -12.72 -13.38
CA ARG A 191 22.20 -13.83 -14.33
C ARG A 191 23.51 -14.61 -14.40
N VAL A 192 23.43 -15.92 -14.24
CA VAL A 192 24.56 -16.83 -14.36
C VAL A 192 24.27 -17.87 -15.43
N LYS A 193 25.16 -17.93 -16.42
CA LYS A 193 25.05 -18.85 -17.56
C LYS A 193 25.95 -20.07 -17.41
N ARG A 194 25.48 -21.20 -17.93
CA ARG A 194 26.30 -22.39 -18.14
C ARG A 194 27.12 -22.22 -19.41
N TYR A 195 28.43 -22.39 -19.28
CA TYR A 195 29.35 -22.41 -20.41
C TYR A 195 29.88 -23.83 -20.57
N GLY A 196 29.56 -24.48 -21.69
CA GLY A 196 29.91 -25.88 -21.95
C GLY A 196 28.83 -26.88 -21.53
N HIS A 197 29.20 -28.15 -21.48
CA HIS A 197 28.28 -29.26 -21.24
C HIS A 197 27.85 -29.40 -19.78
N GLU A 198 28.62 -28.87 -18.83
CA GLU A 198 28.36 -29.00 -17.40
C GLU A 198 28.53 -27.66 -16.66
N TRP A 199 27.83 -27.54 -15.54
CA TRP A 199 28.09 -26.47 -14.58
C TRP A 199 29.43 -26.71 -13.89
N ASP A 200 30.20 -25.64 -13.68
CA ASP A 200 31.44 -25.75 -12.90
C ASP A 200 31.16 -26.18 -11.45
N ARG A 201 32.19 -26.75 -10.82
CA ARG A 201 32.09 -27.33 -9.47
C ARG A 201 31.58 -26.31 -8.44
N TRP A 202 32.00 -25.05 -8.55
CA TRP A 202 31.63 -24.01 -7.62
C TRP A 202 30.14 -23.66 -7.74
N LYS A 203 29.61 -23.59 -8.96
CA LYS A 203 28.17 -23.40 -9.19
C LYS A 203 27.33 -24.59 -8.70
N ARG A 204 27.80 -25.82 -8.84
CA ARG A 204 27.09 -26.99 -8.26
C ARG A 204 26.99 -26.91 -6.74
N ILE A 205 28.09 -26.60 -6.05
CA ILE A 205 28.11 -26.42 -4.59
C ILE A 205 27.17 -25.26 -4.17
N SER A 206 27.19 -24.16 -4.91
CA SER A 206 26.32 -23.01 -4.65
C SER A 206 24.85 -23.36 -4.85
N ALA A 207 24.51 -24.22 -5.81
CA ALA A 207 23.15 -24.74 -5.98
C ALA A 207 22.70 -25.60 -4.79
N ASP A 208 23.56 -26.50 -4.30
CA ASP A 208 23.25 -27.32 -3.12
C ASP A 208 23.02 -26.47 -1.86
N ASN A 209 23.71 -25.33 -1.76
CA ASN A 209 23.51 -24.35 -0.70
C ASN A 209 22.29 -23.43 -0.90
N GLY A 210 21.56 -23.58 -2.00
CA GLY A 210 20.37 -22.79 -2.30
C GLY A 210 20.68 -21.35 -2.71
N CYS A 211 21.77 -21.12 -3.44
CA CYS A 211 22.16 -19.79 -3.92
C CYS A 211 21.51 -19.38 -5.26
N PHE A 212 20.75 -20.28 -5.91
CA PHE A 212 20.22 -20.07 -7.25
C PHE A 212 18.70 -20.15 -7.31
N TYR A 213 18.13 -19.38 -8.24
CA TYR A 213 16.72 -19.34 -8.59
C TYR A 213 16.55 -19.64 -10.08
N ALA A 214 15.41 -20.21 -10.46
CA ALA A 214 15.14 -20.60 -11.84
C ALA A 214 14.82 -19.38 -12.72
N THR A 215 14.23 -18.33 -12.15
CA THR A 215 13.79 -17.13 -12.87
C THR A 215 14.34 -15.85 -12.24
N GLU A 216 14.36 -14.77 -13.01
CA GLU A 216 14.76 -13.45 -12.53
C GLU A 216 13.74 -12.93 -11.51
N GLU A 217 12.46 -13.17 -11.79
CA GLU A 217 11.33 -12.76 -10.95
C GLU A 217 11.40 -13.39 -9.57
N ASP A 218 11.74 -14.68 -9.49
CA ASP A 218 11.89 -15.41 -8.22
C ASP A 218 13.03 -14.81 -7.40
N CYS A 219 14.16 -14.53 -8.05
CA CYS A 219 15.33 -13.94 -7.40
C CYS A 219 15.05 -12.49 -6.96
N GLN A 220 14.35 -11.71 -7.79
CA GLN A 220 13.97 -10.32 -7.50
C GLN A 220 13.00 -10.23 -6.33
N ALA A 221 12.07 -11.18 -6.19
CA ALA A 221 11.17 -11.24 -5.03
C ALA A 221 11.96 -11.37 -3.71
N VAL A 222 13.02 -12.16 -3.69
CA VAL A 222 13.90 -12.29 -2.52
C VAL A 222 14.77 -11.04 -2.31
N CYS A 223 15.27 -10.42 -3.39
CA CYS A 223 15.98 -9.14 -3.30
C CYS A 223 15.10 -8.05 -2.67
N ASN A 224 13.86 -7.91 -3.15
CA ASN A 224 12.89 -6.97 -2.61
C ASN A 224 12.60 -7.23 -1.13
N TRP A 225 12.51 -8.51 -0.74
CA TRP A 225 12.32 -8.86 0.66
C TRP A 225 13.51 -8.49 1.54
N LEU A 226 14.73 -8.75 1.09
CA LEU A 226 15.95 -8.38 1.82
C LEU A 226 16.09 -6.86 2.00
N MET A 227 15.65 -6.07 1.01
CA MET A 227 15.68 -4.61 1.05
C MET A 227 14.61 -3.98 1.96
N ASN A 228 13.59 -4.76 2.37
CA ASN A 228 12.47 -4.30 3.20
C ASN A 228 12.55 -4.82 4.65
N ARG A 229 13.72 -5.32 5.08
CA ARG A 229 14.02 -5.72 6.47
C ARG A 229 14.74 -4.61 7.23
#